data_AF-A0A2V7Y7F1-F1
#
_entry.id   AF-A0A2V7Y7F1-F1
#
_cell.length_a   1.000
_cell.length_b   1.000
_cell.length_c   1.000
_cell.angle_alpha   90.00
_cell.angle_beta   90.00
_cell.angle_gamma   90.00
#
_symmetry.space_group_name_H-M   'P 1'
#
loop_
_entity.id
_entity.type
_entity.pdbx_description
1 polymer ?
#
loop_
_entity_poly.entity_id
_entity_poly.type
_entity_poly.pdbx_seq_one_letter_code
_entity_poly.pdbx_strand_id
1 'polypeptide(L)'
;PDVAKDTMDELLSMQLGNHVLDAFNIPFFNFLDNVIFATTIDLVGKYQLEMQKVFSYAPMARSMSPMLSEEGYHIGSGRGFLKELALGAVTGQGRYSTDDIQKSINAWIPRGLEMFGNERGGETAVAFGFKDRNNGTAQAEYYNDLREVLELINVEVTRIKVSDVSAPDARSLVREVQDTGEPIRG
;
A
#
# COMPACT_ATOMS: atom_id res chain seq x y z
N PRO A 1 11.94 -10.26 35.39
CA PRO A 1 10.78 -9.90 34.53
C PRO A 1 10.56 -10.98 33.49
N ASP A 2 9.31 -11.39 33.28
CA ASP A 2 8.96 -12.31 32.19
C ASP A 2 8.70 -11.46 30.95
N VAL A 3 9.77 -11.21 30.18
CA VAL A 3 9.73 -10.31 29.03
C VAL A 3 8.65 -10.73 28.01
N ALA A 4 8.45 -12.05 27.82
CA ALA A 4 7.46 -12.53 26.86
C ALA A 4 6.03 -12.19 27.32
N LYS A 5 5.73 -12.40 28.60
CA LYS A 5 4.45 -12.01 29.18
C LYS A 5 4.25 -10.50 29.14
N ASP A 6 5.26 -9.73 29.54
CA ASP A 6 5.19 -8.27 29.58
C ASP A 6 4.95 -7.69 28.18
N THR A 7 5.64 -8.20 27.13
CA THR A 7 5.38 -7.81 25.74
C THR A 7 3.98 -8.20 25.27
N MET A 8 3.48 -9.38 25.63
CA MET A 8 2.12 -9.78 25.29
C MET A 8 1.08 -8.87 25.93
N ASP A 9 1.22 -8.58 27.23
CA ASP A 9 0.31 -7.71 27.96
C ASP A 9 0.31 -6.29 27.37
N GLU A 10 1.48 -5.77 26.96
CA GLU A 10 1.61 -4.50 26.26
C GLU A 10 0.85 -4.52 24.91
N LEU A 11 1.14 -5.50 24.04
CA LEU A 11 0.52 -5.59 22.71
C LEU A 11 -1.01 -5.71 22.79
N LEU A 12 -1.53 -6.49 23.75
CA LEU A 12 -2.97 -6.68 23.92
C LEU A 12 -3.67 -5.48 24.58
N SER A 13 -2.91 -4.58 25.21
CA SER A 13 -3.44 -3.35 25.82
C SER A 13 -3.51 -2.16 24.84
N MET A 14 -2.90 -2.30 23.65
CA MET A 14 -2.90 -1.22 22.66
C MET A 14 -4.32 -0.91 22.15
N GLN A 15 -4.59 0.38 21.94
CA GLN A 15 -5.82 0.96 21.45
C GLN A 15 -5.47 2.09 20.46
N LEU A 16 -6.46 2.50 19.67
CA LEU A 16 -6.31 3.64 18.77
C LEU A 16 -5.75 4.86 19.52
N GLY A 17 -4.63 5.39 19.04
CA GLY A 17 -3.91 6.51 19.64
C GLY A 17 -2.66 6.12 20.45
N ASN A 18 -2.42 4.82 20.70
CA ASN A 18 -1.23 4.35 21.40
C ASN A 18 -0.43 3.25 20.66
N HIS A 19 -0.79 2.94 19.41
CA HIS A 19 0.01 2.04 18.58
C HIS A 19 1.37 2.66 18.25
N VAL A 20 2.38 1.82 18.02
CA VAL A 20 3.76 2.24 17.76
C VAL A 20 3.91 3.06 16.48
N LEU A 21 3.14 2.76 15.44
CA LEU A 21 3.18 3.48 14.16
C LEU A 21 1.91 4.31 13.99
N ASP A 22 2.08 5.58 13.63
CA ASP A 22 1.00 6.56 13.53
C ASP A 22 -0.08 6.16 12.51
N ALA A 23 0.27 5.43 11.45
CA ALA A 23 -0.68 4.90 10.48
C ALA A 23 -1.80 4.05 11.12
N PHE A 24 -1.50 3.31 12.19
CA PHE A 24 -2.48 2.49 12.91
C PHE A 24 -3.25 3.28 13.98
N ASN A 25 -2.91 4.55 14.21
CA ASN A 25 -3.61 5.45 15.14
C ASN A 25 -4.66 6.34 14.44
N ILE A 26 -4.85 6.17 13.13
CA ILE A 26 -5.82 6.94 12.35
C ILE A 26 -7.16 6.18 12.30
N PRO A 27 -8.28 6.81 12.73
CA PRO A 27 -9.60 6.18 12.62
C PRO A 27 -10.02 6.04 11.16
N PHE A 28 -10.68 4.94 10.84
CA PHE A 28 -11.27 4.72 9.53
C PHE A 28 -12.67 5.33 9.53
N PHE A 29 -12.93 6.31 8.66
CA PHE A 29 -14.20 7.03 8.64
C PHE A 29 -15.25 6.36 7.77
N ASN A 30 -14.83 5.59 6.77
CA ASN A 30 -15.73 4.94 5.83
C ASN A 30 -15.09 3.70 5.16
N PHE A 31 -15.83 3.08 4.24
CA PHE A 31 -15.34 1.92 3.51
C PHE A 31 -14.20 2.24 2.53
N LEU A 32 -14.14 3.47 2.00
CA LEU A 32 -13.04 3.88 1.12
C LEU A 32 -11.69 3.88 1.86
N ASP A 33 -11.65 4.29 3.13
CA ASP A 33 -10.44 4.16 3.95
C ASP A 33 -9.95 2.71 4.01
N ASN A 34 -10.84 1.75 4.22
CA ASN A 34 -10.49 0.32 4.24
C ASN A 34 -9.89 -0.14 2.91
N VAL A 35 -10.47 0.27 1.78
CA VAL A 35 -10.00 -0.11 0.45
C VAL A 35 -8.63 0.49 0.14
N ILE A 36 -8.43 1.77 0.46
CA ILE A 36 -7.14 2.44 0.24
C ILE A 36 -6.09 1.90 1.20
N PHE A 37 -6.44 1.64 2.46
CA PHE A 37 -5.54 1.02 3.44
C PHE A 37 -5.06 -0.35 2.94
N ALA A 38 -5.97 -1.23 2.52
CA ALA A 38 -5.60 -2.55 2.00
C ALA A 38 -4.78 -2.48 0.69
N THR A 39 -4.94 -1.41 -0.07
CA THR A 39 -4.12 -1.19 -1.27
C THR A 39 -2.72 -0.67 -0.94
N THR A 40 -2.60 0.17 0.10
CA THR A 40 -1.41 0.99 0.36
C THR A 40 -0.63 0.58 1.60
N ILE A 41 -1.27 0.34 2.73
CA ILE A 41 -0.62 -0.01 4.00
C ILE A 41 -0.33 -1.51 4.08
N ASP A 42 -1.26 -2.36 3.67
CA ASP A 42 -1.04 -3.82 3.62
C ASP A 42 0.07 -4.18 2.60
N LEU A 43 0.24 -3.35 1.56
CA LEU A 43 1.40 -3.46 0.67
C LEU A 43 2.72 -3.17 1.40
N VAL A 44 2.76 -2.23 2.36
CA VAL A 44 3.94 -2.06 3.24
C VAL A 44 4.18 -3.34 4.04
N GLY A 45 3.12 -3.95 4.56
CA GLY A 45 3.16 -5.25 5.25
C GLY A 45 3.89 -6.32 4.42
N LYS A 46 3.51 -6.47 3.15
CA LYS A 46 4.22 -7.37 2.21
C LYS A 46 5.72 -7.09 2.17
N TYR A 47 6.15 -5.83 1.99
CA TYR A 47 7.58 -5.51 1.94
C TYR A 47 8.31 -5.84 3.24
N GLN A 48 7.71 -5.55 4.40
CA GLN A 48 8.30 -5.86 5.71
C GLN A 48 8.46 -7.38 5.90
N LEU A 49 7.41 -8.15 5.61
CA LEU A 49 7.44 -9.60 5.73
C LEU A 49 8.40 -10.26 4.73
N GLU A 50 8.45 -9.77 3.48
CA GLU A 50 9.39 -10.24 2.47
C GLU A 50 10.84 -10.04 2.91
N MET A 51 11.14 -8.87 3.45
CA MET A 51 12.46 -8.55 3.97
C MET A 51 12.84 -9.47 5.14
N GLN A 52 11.89 -9.71 6.04
CA GLN A 52 12.10 -10.46 7.26
C GLN A 52 12.10 -11.98 7.07
N LYS A 53 11.76 -12.52 5.89
CA LYS A 53 11.78 -13.97 5.66
C LYS A 53 13.19 -14.59 5.75
N VAL A 54 14.24 -13.77 5.71
CA VAL A 54 15.65 -14.19 5.87
C VAL A 54 16.16 -14.06 7.30
N PHE A 55 15.29 -13.75 8.27
CA PHE A 55 15.69 -13.42 9.63
C PHE A 55 16.58 -14.50 10.27
N SER A 56 17.68 -14.09 10.90
CA SER A 56 18.69 -14.98 11.47
C SER A 56 18.16 -15.86 12.61
N TYR A 57 17.15 -15.41 13.34
CA TYR A 57 16.34 -16.24 14.24
C TYR A 57 15.27 -17.02 13.45
N ALA A 58 15.57 -18.29 13.19
CA ALA A 58 14.79 -19.15 12.30
C ALA A 58 13.28 -19.26 12.61
N PRO A 59 12.80 -19.25 13.88
CA PRO A 59 11.36 -19.24 14.16
C PRO A 59 10.66 -17.99 13.60
N MET A 60 11.29 -16.81 13.66
CA MET A 60 10.73 -15.60 13.09
C MET A 60 10.66 -15.69 11.56
N ALA A 61 11.76 -16.07 10.91
CA ALA A 61 11.81 -16.26 9.46
C ALA A 61 10.71 -17.21 8.94
N ARG A 62 10.48 -18.33 9.65
CA ARG A 62 9.45 -19.31 9.29
C ARG A 62 8.02 -18.78 9.43
N SER A 63 7.77 -17.80 10.28
CA SER A 63 6.44 -17.18 10.42
C SER A 63 6.10 -16.24 9.26
N MET A 64 7.09 -15.72 8.54
CA MET A 64 6.85 -14.72 7.49
C MET A 64 6.12 -15.29 6.27
N SER A 65 6.47 -16.51 5.82
CA SER A 65 5.90 -17.07 4.58
C SER A 65 4.39 -17.34 4.64
N PRO A 66 3.83 -17.91 5.74
CA PRO A 66 2.38 -18.02 5.89
C PRO A 66 1.69 -16.65 5.90
N MET A 67 2.22 -15.68 6.65
CA MET A 67 1.66 -14.31 6.70
C MET A 67 1.70 -13.62 5.34
N LEU A 68 2.77 -13.81 4.55
CA LEU A 68 2.84 -13.32 3.16
C LEU A 68 1.75 -13.90 2.27
N SER A 69 1.38 -15.17 2.48
CA SER A 69 0.28 -15.78 1.75
C SER A 69 -1.06 -15.14 2.12
N GLU A 70 -1.25 -14.78 3.39
CA GLU A 70 -2.44 -14.08 3.88
C GLU A 70 -2.50 -12.64 3.36
N GLU A 71 -1.36 -11.93 3.37
CA GLU A 71 -1.23 -10.55 2.87
C GLU A 71 -1.62 -10.43 1.39
N GLY A 72 -1.38 -11.47 0.60
CA GLY A 72 -1.83 -11.53 -0.80
C GLY A 72 -3.34 -11.33 -0.96
N TYR A 73 -4.15 -11.79 0.01
CA TYR A 73 -5.60 -11.58 -0.01
C TYR A 73 -5.96 -10.12 0.27
N HIS A 74 -5.34 -9.50 1.29
CA HIS A 74 -5.60 -8.10 1.62
C HIS A 74 -5.31 -7.18 0.43
N ILE A 75 -4.13 -7.34 -0.15
CA ILE A 75 -3.67 -6.54 -1.30
C ILE A 75 -4.56 -6.80 -2.53
N GLY A 76 -4.91 -8.07 -2.78
CA GLY A 76 -5.79 -8.45 -3.88
C GLY A 76 -7.19 -7.81 -3.74
N SER A 77 -7.78 -7.86 -2.55
CA SER A 77 -9.07 -7.25 -2.25
C SER A 77 -9.01 -5.72 -2.36
N GLY A 78 -8.00 -5.07 -1.78
CA GLY A 78 -7.82 -3.62 -1.87
C GLY A 78 -7.75 -3.13 -3.31
N ARG A 79 -6.86 -3.73 -4.12
CA ARG A 79 -6.68 -3.37 -5.53
C ARG A 79 -7.94 -3.61 -6.36
N GLY A 80 -8.61 -4.76 -6.15
CA GLY A 80 -9.85 -5.10 -6.84
C GLY A 80 -10.97 -4.10 -6.54
N PHE A 81 -11.22 -3.80 -5.26
CA PHE A 81 -12.24 -2.82 -4.89
C PHE A 81 -11.88 -1.40 -5.31
N LEU A 82 -10.61 -0.99 -5.24
CA LEU A 82 -10.20 0.34 -5.69
C LEU A 82 -10.49 0.52 -7.19
N LYS A 83 -10.22 -0.50 -8.00
CA LYS A 83 -10.61 -0.49 -9.42
C LYS A 83 -12.11 -0.28 -9.57
N GLU A 84 -12.94 -1.12 -8.96
CA GLU A 84 -14.41 -1.02 -9.08
C GLU A 84 -14.95 0.34 -8.61
N LEU A 85 -14.41 0.88 -7.50
CA LEU A 85 -14.79 2.21 -7.01
C LEU A 85 -14.40 3.31 -7.99
N ALA A 86 -13.20 3.24 -8.59
CA ALA A 86 -12.74 4.22 -9.57
C ALA A 86 -13.58 4.18 -10.86
N LEU A 87 -13.92 2.98 -11.35
CA LEU A 87 -14.80 2.82 -12.52
C LEU A 87 -16.20 3.33 -12.24
N GLY A 88 -16.77 2.98 -11.08
CA GLY A 88 -18.06 3.49 -10.63
C GLY A 88 -18.09 5.02 -10.52
N ALA A 89 -17.00 5.62 -10.03
CA ALA A 89 -16.88 7.07 -9.91
C ALA A 89 -16.97 7.78 -11.28
N VAL A 90 -16.33 7.23 -12.32
CA VAL A 90 -16.30 7.86 -13.65
C VAL A 90 -17.53 7.56 -14.51
N THR A 91 -18.28 6.50 -14.21
CA THR A 91 -19.57 6.19 -14.86
C THR A 91 -20.77 6.82 -14.15
N GLY A 92 -20.56 7.48 -13.00
CA GLY A 92 -21.64 8.05 -12.19
C GLY A 92 -22.50 7.00 -11.46
N GLN A 93 -22.01 5.77 -11.33
CA GLN A 93 -22.70 4.65 -10.66
C GLN A 93 -22.11 4.34 -9.27
N GLY A 94 -20.98 4.97 -8.91
CA GLY A 94 -20.27 4.76 -7.66
C GLY A 94 -20.77 5.63 -6.51
N ARG A 95 -20.54 5.16 -5.27
CA ARG A 95 -20.82 5.91 -4.04
C ARG A 95 -19.81 7.04 -3.77
N TYR A 96 -18.60 6.91 -4.30
CA TYR A 96 -17.50 7.86 -4.10
C TYR A 96 -17.18 8.54 -5.42
N SER A 97 -16.88 9.83 -5.38
CA SER A 97 -16.37 10.57 -6.53
C SER A 97 -14.87 10.29 -6.74
N THR A 98 -14.33 10.66 -7.90
CA THR A 98 -12.88 10.62 -8.15
C THR A 98 -12.12 11.50 -7.14
N ASP A 99 -12.72 12.62 -6.73
CA ASP A 99 -12.14 13.53 -5.73
C ASP A 99 -12.07 12.88 -4.33
N ASP A 100 -13.11 12.16 -3.92
CA ASP A 100 -13.10 11.41 -2.64
C ASP A 100 -12.00 10.35 -2.63
N ILE A 101 -11.88 9.57 -3.72
CA ILE A 101 -10.84 8.56 -3.89
C ILE A 101 -9.45 9.20 -3.83
N GLN A 102 -9.23 10.29 -4.57
CA GLN A 102 -7.94 10.98 -4.58
C GLN A 102 -7.58 11.56 -3.19
N LYS A 103 -8.54 12.13 -2.45
CA LYS A 103 -8.32 12.60 -1.08
C LYS A 103 -7.91 11.46 -0.15
N SER A 104 -8.55 10.30 -0.26
CA SER A 104 -8.19 9.12 0.53
C SER A 104 -6.79 8.60 0.18
N ILE A 105 -6.44 8.58 -1.11
CA ILE A 105 -5.06 8.25 -1.56
C ILE A 105 -4.03 9.22 -0.96
N ASN A 106 -4.32 10.52 -1.01
CA ASN A 106 -3.46 11.57 -0.45
C ASN A 106 -3.30 11.46 1.06
N ALA A 107 -4.30 10.90 1.75
CA ALA A 107 -4.20 10.60 3.16
C ALA A 107 -3.24 9.42 3.38
N TRP A 108 -3.47 8.26 2.75
CA TRP A 108 -2.82 7.01 3.15
C TRP A 108 -1.43 6.76 2.55
N ILE A 109 -1.13 7.19 1.32
CA ILE A 109 0.20 6.95 0.70
C ILE A 109 1.34 7.54 1.54
N PRO A 110 1.29 8.80 2.02
CA PRO A 110 2.35 9.35 2.86
C PRO A 110 2.58 8.55 4.15
N ARG A 111 1.52 7.98 4.75
CA ARG A 111 1.65 7.15 5.96
C ARG A 111 2.33 5.82 5.65
N GLY A 112 2.01 5.21 4.51
CA GLY A 112 2.71 4.01 4.06
C GLY A 112 4.21 4.25 3.85
N LEU A 113 4.58 5.41 3.29
CA LEU A 113 6.00 5.79 3.15
C LEU A 113 6.68 5.96 4.50
N GLU A 114 6.03 6.62 5.46
CA GLU A 114 6.57 6.84 6.81
C GLU A 114 6.86 5.53 7.55
N MET A 115 6.04 4.49 7.35
CA MET A 115 6.18 3.19 8.01
C MET A 115 7.50 2.45 7.72
N PHE A 116 8.24 2.84 6.68
CA PHE A 116 9.59 2.32 6.45
C PHE A 116 10.63 2.92 7.41
N GLY A 117 10.34 4.08 8.02
CA GLY A 117 11.26 4.77 8.92
C GLY A 117 12.45 5.39 8.20
N ASN A 118 13.57 5.54 8.91
CA ASN A 118 14.82 6.10 8.38
C ASN A 118 15.90 5.01 8.25
N GLU A 119 17.03 5.35 7.59
CA GLU A 119 18.13 4.41 7.35
C GLU A 119 19.03 4.12 8.56
N ARG A 120 18.81 4.75 9.72
CA ARG A 120 19.69 4.57 10.87
C ARG A 120 19.59 3.13 11.35
N GLY A 121 20.71 2.42 11.28
CA GLY A 121 20.79 0.99 11.65
C GLY A 121 20.32 0.03 10.55
N GLY A 122 19.93 0.51 9.37
CA GLY A 122 19.50 -0.32 8.24
C GLY A 122 20.59 -1.32 7.81
N GLU A 123 21.82 -0.83 7.61
CA GLU A 123 22.98 -1.66 7.25
C GLU A 123 23.33 -2.69 8.34
N THR A 124 23.20 -2.31 9.62
CA THR A 124 23.41 -3.25 10.73
C THR A 124 22.36 -4.35 10.76
N ALA A 125 21.10 -4.00 10.52
CA ALA A 125 20.01 -4.98 10.43
C ALA A 125 20.22 -5.95 9.26
N VAL A 126 20.72 -5.48 8.12
CA VAL A 126 21.11 -6.35 7.00
C VAL A 126 22.30 -7.23 7.37
N ALA A 127 23.36 -6.66 7.96
CA ALA A 127 24.56 -7.41 8.35
C ALA A 127 24.27 -8.50 9.40
N PHE A 128 23.30 -8.30 10.29
CA PHE A 128 22.85 -9.30 11.27
C PHE A 128 21.80 -10.27 10.72
N GLY A 129 21.45 -10.14 9.44
CA GLY A 129 20.47 -10.99 8.78
C GLY A 129 19.07 -10.82 9.34
N PHE A 130 18.67 -9.62 9.77
CA PHE A 130 17.30 -9.33 10.18
C PHE A 130 16.40 -8.94 9.00
N LYS A 131 17.02 -8.50 7.90
CA LYS A 131 16.38 -8.23 6.62
C LYS A 131 17.38 -8.32 5.48
N ASP A 132 16.91 -8.51 4.25
CA ASP A 132 17.78 -8.63 3.05
C ASP A 132 18.03 -7.31 2.31
N ARG A 133 17.25 -6.26 2.59
CA ARG A 133 17.41 -4.91 2.01
C ARG A 133 17.17 -3.82 3.05
N ASN A 134 17.70 -2.62 2.79
CA ASN A 134 17.50 -1.45 3.65
C ASN A 134 16.15 -0.78 3.41
N ASN A 135 15.79 0.20 4.25
CA ASN A 135 14.44 0.77 4.26
C ASN A 135 14.19 1.60 2.99
N GLY A 136 15.18 2.34 2.53
CA GLY A 136 15.09 3.26 1.40
C GLY A 136 14.93 2.51 0.08
N THR A 137 15.65 1.39 -0.09
CA THR A 137 15.43 0.49 -1.22
C THR A 137 14.01 -0.07 -1.20
N ALA A 138 13.55 -0.61 -0.07
CA ALA A 138 12.21 -1.18 0.03
C ALA A 138 11.10 -0.13 -0.15
N GLN A 139 11.29 1.09 0.37
CA GLN A 139 10.37 2.21 0.23
C GLN A 139 10.28 2.68 -1.24
N ALA A 140 11.39 2.75 -1.95
CA ALA A 140 11.42 3.12 -3.37
C ALA A 140 10.71 2.07 -4.24
N GLU A 141 10.97 0.78 -3.98
CA GLU A 141 10.28 -0.33 -4.65
C GLU A 141 8.77 -0.29 -4.36
N TYR A 142 8.38 -0.13 -3.10
CA TYR A 142 6.99 0.03 -2.68
C TYR A 142 6.28 1.17 -3.41
N TYR A 143 6.95 2.33 -3.51
CA TYR A 143 6.37 3.49 -4.17
C TYR A 143 6.18 3.24 -5.67
N ASN A 144 7.13 2.56 -6.31
CA ASN A 144 7.01 2.17 -7.72
C ASN A 144 5.87 1.16 -7.94
N ASP A 145 5.74 0.13 -7.08
CA ASP A 145 4.63 -0.83 -7.11
C ASP A 145 3.28 -0.11 -6.99
N LEU A 146 3.15 0.86 -6.07
CA LEU A 146 1.94 1.65 -5.92
C LEU A 146 1.62 2.50 -7.15
N ARG A 147 2.63 3.14 -7.74
CA ARG A 147 2.46 3.91 -8.97
C ARG A 147 1.94 3.03 -10.10
N GLU A 148 2.44 1.81 -10.24
CA GLU A 148 1.96 0.87 -11.25
C GLU A 148 0.50 0.44 -11.01
N VAL A 149 0.13 0.17 -9.75
CA VAL A 149 -1.27 -0.14 -9.39
C VAL A 149 -2.21 1.00 -9.81
N LEU A 150 -1.86 2.24 -9.47
CA LEU A 150 -2.66 3.42 -9.82
C LEU A 150 -2.68 3.68 -11.34
N GLU A 151 -1.54 3.49 -12.04
CA GLU A 151 -1.47 3.58 -13.50
C GLU A 151 -2.42 2.59 -14.17
N LEU A 152 -2.46 1.33 -13.71
CA LEU A 152 -3.36 0.31 -14.24
C LEU A 152 -4.84 0.66 -14.04
N ILE A 153 -5.21 1.24 -12.90
CA ILE A 153 -6.57 1.73 -12.67
C ILE A 153 -6.89 2.89 -13.61
N ASN A 154 -5.96 3.83 -13.78
CA ASN A 154 -6.13 4.96 -14.70
C ASN A 154 -6.24 4.53 -16.16
N VAL A 155 -5.56 3.44 -16.56
CA VAL A 155 -5.74 2.82 -17.88
C VAL A 155 -7.19 2.37 -18.08
N GLU A 156 -7.76 1.69 -17.10
CA GLU A 156 -9.15 1.22 -17.18
C GLU A 156 -10.16 2.37 -17.16
N VAL A 157 -9.90 3.41 -16.35
CA VAL A 157 -10.67 4.66 -16.38
C VAL A 157 -10.61 5.32 -17.76
N THR A 158 -9.43 5.38 -18.37
CA THR A 158 -9.22 5.99 -19.70
C THR A 158 -9.98 5.20 -20.77
N ARG A 159 -9.97 3.87 -20.70
CA ARG A 159 -10.75 3.00 -21.61
C ARG A 159 -12.26 3.17 -21.50
N ILE A 160 -12.77 3.64 -20.36
CA ILE A 160 -14.19 4.01 -20.20
C ILE A 160 -14.46 5.39 -20.80
N LYS A 161 -13.54 6.34 -20.61
CA LYS A 161 -13.72 7.74 -21.02
C LYS A 161 -13.44 8.00 -22.50
N VAL A 162 -12.58 7.19 -23.12
CA VAL A 162 -12.17 7.33 -24.52
C VAL A 162 -12.64 6.10 -25.28
N SER A 163 -13.55 6.30 -26.24
CA SER A 163 -14.10 5.23 -27.06
C SER A 163 -13.02 4.54 -27.90
N ASP A 164 -13.14 3.22 -28.06
CA ASP A 164 -12.33 2.39 -28.96
C ASP A 164 -10.81 2.43 -28.74
N VAL A 165 -10.34 2.83 -27.56
CA VAL A 165 -8.90 2.85 -27.23
C VAL A 165 -8.41 1.49 -26.74
N SER A 166 -7.27 1.04 -27.28
CA SER A 166 -6.60 -0.18 -26.81
C SER A 166 -5.96 0.04 -25.43
N ALA A 167 -5.69 -1.03 -24.67
CA ALA A 167 -5.01 -0.88 -23.38
C ALA A 167 -3.59 -0.26 -23.47
N PRO A 168 -2.75 -0.62 -24.47
CA PRO A 168 -1.47 0.06 -24.69
C PRO A 168 -1.61 1.57 -25.01
N ASP A 169 -2.58 1.93 -25.84
CA ASP A 169 -2.82 3.33 -26.20
C ASP A 169 -3.36 4.12 -24.99
N ALA A 170 -4.28 3.53 -24.22
CA ALA A 170 -4.77 4.11 -22.98
C ALA A 170 -3.64 4.34 -21.96
N ARG A 171 -2.68 3.41 -21.85
CA ARG A 171 -1.50 3.62 -20.98
C ARG A 171 -0.62 4.75 -21.47
N SER A 172 -0.47 4.90 -22.78
CA SER A 172 0.27 6.02 -23.38
C SER A 172 -0.39 7.36 -23.05
N LEU A 173 -1.71 7.45 -23.17
CA LEU A 173 -2.49 8.64 -22.80
C LEU A 173 -2.37 8.97 -21.31
N VAL A 174 -2.45 7.96 -20.43
CA VAL A 174 -2.28 8.15 -18.98
C VAL A 174 -0.91 8.76 -18.66
N ARG A 175 0.15 8.24 -19.29
CA ARG A 175 1.51 8.75 -19.09
C ARG A 175 1.68 10.16 -19.64
N GLU A 176 1.12 10.45 -20.81
CA GLU A 176 1.13 11.80 -21.38
C GLU A 176 0.48 12.82 -20.42
N VAL A 177 -0.68 12.49 -19.84
CA VAL A 177 -1.33 13.35 -18.84
C VAL A 177 -0.45 13.50 -17.59
N GLN A 178 0.20 12.43 -17.12
CA GLN A 178 1.06 12.48 -15.94
C GLN A 178 2.34 13.31 -16.16
N ASP A 179 2.94 13.20 -17.34
CA ASP A 179 4.20 13.88 -17.68
C ASP A 179 3.98 15.36 -17.98
N THR A 180 2.87 15.71 -18.64
CA THR A 180 2.58 17.08 -19.06
C THR A 180 1.76 17.86 -18.03
N GLY A 181 0.93 17.18 -17.22
CA GLY A 181 -0.08 17.80 -16.39
C GLY A 181 -1.28 18.36 -17.16
N GLU A 182 -1.31 18.20 -18.50
CA GLU A 182 -2.34 18.75 -19.36
C GLU A 182 -3.47 17.74 -19.57
N PRO A 183 -4.75 18.18 -19.56
CA PRO A 183 -5.87 17.30 -19.82
C PRO A 183 -5.96 16.96 -21.31
N ILE A 184 -6.06 15.66 -21.63
CA ILE A 184 -6.38 15.19 -22.98
C ILE A 184 -7.90 15.13 -23.14
N ARG A 185 -8.44 15.79 -24.16
CA ARG A 185 -9.86 15.68 -24.55
C ARG A 185 -9.98 14.60 -25.63
N GLY A 186 -10.71 13.53 -25.29
CA GLY A 186 -11.22 12.55 -26.27
C GLY A 186 -12.50 13.05 -26.94
#